data_AF-A0AAU9Z6W7-F1
#
_entry.id   AF-A0AAU9Z6W7-F1
#
_cell.length_a   1.000
_cell.length_b   1.000
_cell.length_c   1.000
_cell.angle_alpha   90.00
_cell.angle_beta   90.00
_cell.angle_gamma   90.00
#
_symmetry.space_group_name_H-M   'P 1'
#
loop_
_entity.id
_entity.type
_entity.pdbx_description
1 polymer ?
#
loop_
_entity_poly.entity_id
_entity_poly.type
_entity_poly.pdbx_seq_one_letter_code
_entity_poly.pdbx_strand_id
1 'polypeptide(L)'
;MHFLFRLAVFLSLWSCSNAQEQTKEESPEEVKIEVLHRPENCSKTSRKGDLLNAHYDGYLAKDGSKFYCSRTQDEGHPKWFVLGVGHVIKGLDIAMMDMCPGEKRKVIIPPSFAYGKEGYAEGKIPPNATLMFEIELYAVTKGPRSIETFKEIDTDNDRQLSKAEIELYLQKDFEKDAKPRDKSYQNAVLEDIFKKNDHNRDGFISPKEYNVHQHDEL
;
A
#
# COMPACT_ATOMS: atom_id res chain seq x y z
N MET A 1 31.09 50.07 65.83
CA MET A 1 32.36 49.86 65.09
C MET A 1 32.28 48.51 64.37
N HIS A 2 32.88 48.48 63.19
CA HIS A 2 32.71 47.54 62.08
C HIS A 2 33.14 46.06 62.30
N PHE A 3 32.82 45.26 61.26
CA PHE A 3 33.35 43.95 60.80
C PHE A 3 32.52 42.72 61.23
N LEU A 4 31.65 42.13 60.38
CA LEU A 4 31.90 41.32 59.17
C LEU A 4 32.92 40.19 59.39
N PHE A 5 32.48 38.93 59.45
CA PHE A 5 32.90 37.90 58.50
C PHE A 5 32.01 36.64 58.57
N ARG A 6 31.74 36.09 57.37
CA ARG A 6 30.87 34.97 57.06
C ARG A 6 31.53 33.63 57.38
N LEU A 7 30.75 32.62 57.78
CA LEU A 7 30.90 31.27 57.23
C LEU A 7 29.54 30.54 57.28
N ALA A 8 28.87 30.48 56.13
CA ALA A 8 27.67 29.69 55.93
C ALA A 8 28.09 28.25 55.62
N VAL A 9 27.70 27.30 56.45
CA VAL A 9 27.76 25.87 56.14
C VAL A 9 26.35 25.46 55.73
N PHE A 10 26.10 25.45 54.42
CA PHE A 10 24.86 24.95 53.84
C PHE A 10 24.86 23.42 53.88
N LEU A 11 24.05 22.84 54.76
CA LEU A 11 23.57 21.47 54.63
C LEU A 11 22.57 21.41 53.46
N SER A 12 22.98 20.87 52.31
CA SER A 12 22.03 20.47 51.26
C SER A 12 21.80 18.97 51.33
N LEU A 13 20.75 18.61 52.05
CA LEU A 13 20.04 17.34 51.94
C LEU A 13 19.45 17.19 50.53
N TRP A 14 19.50 15.96 50.03
CA TRP A 14 18.57 15.31 49.09
C TRP A 14 17.79 16.21 48.11
N SER A 15 18.06 16.00 46.82
CA SER A 15 17.00 15.47 45.96
C SER A 15 17.62 14.79 44.73
N CYS A 16 17.53 13.47 44.68
CA CYS A 16 17.61 12.73 43.43
C CYS A 16 16.37 13.12 42.63
N SER A 17 16.50 14.08 41.70
CA SER A 17 15.46 14.28 40.70
C SER A 17 15.49 13.10 39.74
N ASN A 18 14.55 12.17 39.96
CA ASN A 18 14.06 11.25 38.94
C ASN A 18 13.83 12.04 37.65
N ALA A 19 14.58 11.72 36.60
CA ALA A 19 14.22 12.09 35.25
C ALA A 19 12.95 11.30 34.91
N GLN A 20 11.80 11.95 35.11
CA GLN A 20 10.51 11.43 34.71
C GLN A 20 10.51 11.33 33.18
N GLU A 21 10.67 10.11 32.69
CA GLU A 21 10.42 9.74 31.30
C GLU A 21 8.95 10.04 31.01
N GLN A 22 8.71 11.17 30.32
CA GLN A 22 7.38 11.54 29.85
C GLN A 22 6.98 10.54 28.76
N THR A 23 6.20 9.54 29.16
CA THR A 23 5.40 8.75 28.23
C THR A 23 4.36 9.67 27.60
N LYS A 24 4.71 10.22 26.43
CA LYS A 24 3.79 10.94 25.58
C LYS A 24 2.68 9.97 25.21
N GLU A 25 1.47 10.21 25.71
CA GLU A 25 0.27 9.45 25.37
C GLU A 25 0.00 9.71 23.87
N GLU A 26 0.55 8.86 23.01
CA GLU A 26 0.36 8.94 21.56
C GLU A 26 -1.07 8.53 21.24
N SER A 27 -1.87 9.48 20.76
CA SER A 27 -3.11 9.18 20.07
C SER A 27 -2.85 8.13 18.99
N PRO A 28 -3.75 7.14 18.79
CA PRO A 28 -3.55 6.13 17.77
C PRO A 28 -3.26 6.78 16.41
N GLU A 29 -2.13 6.43 15.81
CA GLU A 29 -1.79 6.90 14.47
C GLU A 29 -2.84 6.37 13.48
N GLU A 30 -3.46 7.26 12.71
CA GLU A 30 -4.48 6.92 11.72
C GLU A 30 -4.20 7.60 10.37
N VAL A 31 -4.64 6.95 9.30
CA VAL A 31 -4.60 7.52 7.94
C VAL A 31 -5.76 8.48 7.80
N LYS A 32 -5.47 9.78 7.60
CA LYS A 32 -6.52 10.81 7.43
C LYS A 32 -6.85 10.94 5.95
N ILE A 33 -8.13 10.78 5.63
CA ILE A 33 -8.64 10.81 4.24
C ILE A 33 -9.60 11.98 4.09
N GLU A 34 -9.31 12.86 3.14
CA GLU A 34 -10.17 13.96 2.72
C GLU A 34 -10.62 13.71 1.28
N VAL A 35 -11.92 13.56 1.05
CA VAL A 35 -12.49 13.40 -0.30
C VAL A 35 -12.66 14.78 -0.92
N LEU A 36 -11.82 15.10 -1.91
CA LEU A 36 -11.83 16.39 -2.60
C LEU A 36 -12.93 16.45 -3.66
N HIS A 37 -13.19 15.32 -4.32
CA HIS A 37 -14.22 15.22 -5.35
C HIS A 37 -14.70 13.77 -5.44
N ARG A 38 -16.02 13.57 -5.45
CA ARG A 38 -16.65 12.26 -5.70
C ARG A 38 -17.70 12.42 -6.81
N PRO A 39 -17.65 11.61 -7.88
CA PRO A 39 -18.66 11.64 -8.93
C PRO A 39 -20.05 11.26 -8.39
N GLU A 40 -21.11 11.86 -8.95
CA GLU A 40 -22.50 11.58 -8.56
C GLU A 40 -22.90 10.12 -8.85
N ASN A 41 -22.46 9.60 -10.00
CA ASN A 41 -22.72 8.23 -10.41
C ASN A 41 -21.57 7.31 -9.97
N CYS A 42 -21.70 6.75 -8.77
CA CYS A 42 -20.77 5.76 -8.23
C CYS A 42 -21.43 4.40 -8.06
N SER A 43 -21.55 3.65 -9.16
CA SER A 43 -22.15 2.31 -9.15
C SER A 43 -21.16 1.21 -8.75
N LYS A 44 -19.85 1.43 -8.98
CA LYS A 44 -18.78 0.50 -8.61
C LYS A 44 -17.73 1.23 -7.78
N THR A 45 -17.48 0.71 -6.58
CA THR A 45 -16.39 1.16 -5.71
C THR A 45 -15.25 0.14 -5.72
N SER A 46 -14.04 0.62 -5.48
CA SER A 46 -12.86 -0.21 -5.28
C SER A 46 -12.97 -1.06 -4.01
N ARG A 47 -12.60 -2.33 -4.13
CA ARG A 47 -12.51 -3.29 -3.03
C ARG A 47 -11.14 -3.95 -3.02
N LYS A 48 -10.78 -4.54 -1.87
CA LYS A 48 -9.58 -5.37 -1.75
C LYS A 48 -9.56 -6.41 -2.87
N GLY A 49 -8.43 -6.53 -3.55
CA GLY A 49 -8.25 -7.43 -4.69
C GLY A 49 -8.64 -6.84 -6.05
N ASP A 50 -9.29 -5.68 -6.13
CA ASP A 50 -9.53 -5.01 -7.42
C ASP A 50 -8.23 -4.51 -8.03
N LEU A 51 -8.19 -4.49 -9.37
CA LEU A 51 -7.13 -3.85 -10.13
C LEU A 51 -7.51 -2.38 -10.34
N LEU A 52 -6.68 -1.48 -9.81
CA LEU A 52 -6.88 -0.04 -9.88
C LEU A 52 -5.96 0.59 -10.91
N ASN A 53 -6.46 1.58 -11.63
CA ASN A 53 -5.66 2.53 -12.38
C ASN A 53 -5.78 3.90 -11.72
N ALA A 54 -4.71 4.40 -11.14
CA ALA A 54 -4.73 5.67 -10.43
C ALA A 54 -3.46 6.48 -10.68
N HIS A 55 -3.63 7.79 -10.64
CA HIS A 55 -2.52 8.68 -10.39
C HIS A 55 -2.43 9.00 -8.90
N TYR A 56 -1.22 9.04 -8.38
CA TYR A 56 -0.94 9.58 -7.06
C TYR A 56 0.39 10.35 -7.04
N ASP A 57 0.40 11.44 -6.30
CA ASP A 57 1.57 12.31 -6.11
C ASP A 57 1.88 12.36 -4.60
N GLY A 58 3.15 12.21 -4.26
CA GLY A 58 3.62 12.07 -2.88
C GLY A 58 4.48 13.26 -2.44
N TYR A 59 4.18 13.77 -1.25
CA TYR A 59 4.84 14.93 -0.64
C TYR A 59 5.22 14.65 0.82
N LEU A 60 6.31 15.25 1.28
CA LEU A 60 6.62 15.27 2.72
C LEU A 60 5.65 16.24 3.42
N ALA A 61 4.93 15.76 4.43
CA ALA A 61 3.95 16.60 5.13
C ALA A 61 4.59 17.76 5.91
N LYS A 62 5.88 17.64 6.27
CA LYS A 62 6.62 18.64 7.05
C LYS A 62 6.85 19.95 6.28
N ASP A 63 7.18 19.87 5.00
CA ASP A 63 7.61 21.02 4.19
C ASP A 63 6.92 21.11 2.82
N GLY A 64 6.08 20.14 2.48
CA GLY A 64 5.37 20.08 1.19
C GLY A 64 6.25 19.69 0.02
N SER A 65 7.51 19.30 0.24
CA SER A 65 8.41 18.91 -0.85
C SER A 65 7.89 17.63 -1.54
N LYS A 66 7.77 17.67 -2.87
CA LYS A 66 7.33 16.53 -3.68
C LYS A 66 8.48 15.53 -3.81
N PHE A 67 8.25 14.29 -3.39
CA PHE A 67 9.22 13.20 -3.56
C PHE A 67 8.83 12.22 -4.67
N TYR A 68 7.54 12.18 -5.05
CA TYR A 68 7.03 11.29 -6.09
C TYR A 68 5.92 11.96 -6.91
N CYS A 69 5.92 11.73 -8.22
CA CYS A 69 4.86 12.17 -9.12
C CYS A 69 4.60 11.09 -10.16
N SER A 70 3.41 10.48 -10.14
CA SER A 70 3.05 9.46 -11.13
C SER A 70 2.95 10.05 -12.54
N ARG A 71 2.64 11.34 -12.68
CA ARG A 71 2.47 12.03 -13.98
C ARG A 71 3.78 12.38 -14.69
N THR A 72 4.93 12.29 -14.01
CA THR A 72 6.24 12.51 -14.65
C THR A 72 6.98 11.20 -14.93
N GLN A 73 6.45 10.08 -14.45
CA GLN A 73 7.00 8.75 -14.70
C GLN A 73 6.20 8.06 -15.80
N ASP A 74 6.80 7.09 -16.49
CA ASP A 74 6.09 6.18 -17.41
C ASP A 74 5.24 6.93 -18.43
N GLU A 75 5.87 7.93 -19.06
CA GLU A 75 5.25 8.77 -20.10
C GLU A 75 3.99 9.52 -19.64
N GLY A 76 3.80 9.65 -18.32
CA GLY A 76 2.66 10.31 -17.70
C GLY A 76 1.43 9.42 -17.56
N HIS A 77 1.55 8.11 -17.77
CA HIS A 77 0.45 7.18 -17.60
C HIS A 77 0.12 6.90 -16.12
N PRO A 78 -1.17 6.75 -15.77
CA PRO A 78 -1.60 6.32 -14.44
C PRO A 78 -1.13 4.89 -14.15
N LYS A 79 -0.90 4.60 -12.87
CA LYS A 79 -0.31 3.35 -12.41
C LYS A 79 -1.36 2.28 -12.16
N TRP A 80 -1.04 1.06 -12.58
CA TRP A 80 -1.84 -0.13 -12.33
C TRP A 80 -1.29 -0.90 -11.13
N PHE A 81 -2.16 -1.20 -10.16
CA PHE A 81 -1.82 -2.05 -9.01
C PHE A 81 -3.07 -2.73 -8.45
N VAL A 82 -2.86 -3.82 -7.70
CA VAL A 82 -3.94 -4.54 -7.03
C VAL A 82 -4.12 -3.95 -5.63
N LEU A 83 -5.33 -3.57 -5.28
CA LEU A 83 -5.63 -2.91 -4.00
C LEU A 83 -5.56 -3.89 -2.83
N GLY A 84 -4.93 -3.48 -1.73
CA GLY A 84 -5.01 -4.17 -0.44
C GLY A 84 -4.20 -5.47 -0.36
N VAL A 85 -3.19 -5.61 -1.23
CA VAL A 85 -2.25 -6.74 -1.25
C VAL A 85 -0.80 -6.29 -1.07
N GLY A 86 -0.56 -5.03 -0.68
CA GLY A 86 0.79 -4.51 -0.41
C GLY A 86 1.62 -4.19 -1.64
N HIS A 87 1.00 -3.94 -2.80
CA HIS A 87 1.70 -3.39 -3.98
C HIS A 87 2.12 -1.93 -3.78
N VAL A 88 1.44 -1.22 -2.87
CA VAL A 88 1.73 0.14 -2.44
C VAL A 88 1.87 0.17 -0.90
N ILE A 89 2.31 1.30 -0.33
CA ILE A 89 2.38 1.44 1.12
C ILE A 89 1.01 1.25 1.78
N LYS A 90 0.99 0.75 3.02
CA LYS A 90 -0.24 0.40 3.75
C LYS A 90 -1.27 1.53 3.78
N GLY A 91 -0.83 2.77 3.96
CA GLY A 91 -1.73 3.92 4.01
C GLY A 91 -2.42 4.22 2.68
N LEU A 92 -1.78 3.94 1.55
CA LEU A 92 -2.38 4.06 0.23
C LEU A 92 -3.39 2.93 -0.03
N ASP A 93 -3.08 1.70 0.39
CA ASP A 93 -4.03 0.58 0.35
C ASP A 93 -5.31 0.91 1.15
N ILE A 94 -5.17 1.48 2.35
CA ILE A 94 -6.31 1.94 3.16
C ILE A 94 -7.06 3.09 2.47
N ALA A 95 -6.32 4.10 2.01
CA ALA A 95 -6.93 5.32 1.49
C ALA A 95 -7.62 5.18 0.14
N MET A 96 -7.39 4.09 -0.59
CA MET A 96 -8.03 3.81 -1.87
C MET A 96 -9.16 2.77 -1.79
N MET A 97 -9.53 2.32 -0.59
CA MET A 97 -10.77 1.56 -0.36
C MET A 97 -12.01 2.44 -0.61
N ASP A 98 -13.05 1.84 -1.18
CA ASP A 98 -14.35 2.46 -1.43
C ASP A 98 -14.32 3.75 -2.27
N MET A 99 -13.32 3.88 -3.14
CA MET A 99 -13.22 4.96 -4.12
C MET A 99 -14.00 4.63 -5.39
N CYS A 100 -14.60 5.67 -5.96
CA CYS A 100 -15.24 5.60 -7.28
C CYS A 100 -14.22 5.95 -8.39
N PRO A 101 -14.31 5.35 -9.59
CA PRO A 101 -13.65 5.91 -10.77
C PRO A 101 -14.03 7.39 -10.94
N GLY A 102 -13.04 8.27 -11.09
CA GLY A 102 -13.15 9.72 -11.13
C GLY A 102 -12.98 10.42 -9.77
N GLU A 103 -12.95 9.69 -8.65
CA GLU A 103 -12.81 10.28 -7.32
C GLU A 103 -11.39 10.81 -7.05
N LYS A 104 -11.31 11.92 -6.32
CA LYS A 104 -10.05 12.54 -5.88
C LYS A 104 -9.99 12.61 -4.36
N ARG A 105 -8.85 12.23 -3.79
CA ARG A 105 -8.60 12.26 -2.35
C ARG A 105 -7.28 12.97 -2.03
N LYS A 106 -7.25 13.66 -0.89
CA LYS A 106 -6.04 14.08 -0.21
C LYS A 106 -5.88 13.24 1.05
N VAL A 107 -4.69 12.70 1.26
CA VAL A 107 -4.45 11.69 2.30
C VAL A 107 -3.21 12.08 3.10
N ILE A 108 -3.30 12.04 4.44
CA ILE A 108 -2.15 12.16 5.33
C ILE A 108 -1.87 10.80 5.95
N ILE A 109 -0.66 10.29 5.73
CA ILE A 109 -0.23 8.95 6.11
C ILE A 109 0.89 9.07 7.17
N PRO A 110 0.63 8.65 8.42
CA PRO A 110 1.67 8.62 9.45
C PRO A 110 2.72 7.54 9.16
N PRO A 111 3.92 7.63 9.77
CA PRO A 111 5.06 6.79 9.39
C PRO A 111 4.80 5.29 9.53
N SER A 112 4.01 4.85 10.52
CA SER A 112 3.67 3.43 10.72
C SER A 112 2.89 2.79 9.55
N PHE A 113 2.21 3.60 8.74
CA PHE A 113 1.49 3.18 7.52
C PHE A 113 2.25 3.53 6.23
N ALA A 114 3.48 4.04 6.35
CA ALA A 114 4.38 4.39 5.24
C ALA A 114 5.71 3.63 5.35
N TYR A 115 6.82 4.36 5.53
CA TYR A 115 8.19 3.82 5.55
C TYR A 115 8.81 3.71 6.96
N GLY A 116 8.01 4.00 8.00
CA GLY A 116 8.39 3.80 9.39
C GLY A 116 9.67 4.52 9.83
N LYS A 117 10.38 3.89 10.76
CA LYS A 117 11.62 4.40 11.37
C LYS A 117 12.81 4.42 10.42
N GLU A 118 12.77 3.60 9.37
CA GLU A 118 13.88 3.50 8.41
C GLU A 118 13.80 4.60 7.33
N GLY A 119 12.58 5.01 6.94
CA GLY A 119 12.39 5.90 5.80
C GLY A 119 12.68 5.18 4.47
N TYR A 120 12.95 5.95 3.42
CA TYR A 120 13.28 5.43 2.09
C TYR A 120 14.27 6.35 1.39
N ALA A 121 15.55 5.98 1.44
CA ALA A 121 16.66 6.81 0.98
C ALA A 121 16.58 7.15 -0.52
N GLU A 122 16.23 6.19 -1.38
CA GLU A 122 16.11 6.40 -2.83
C GLU A 122 15.04 7.45 -3.18
N GLY A 123 13.93 7.43 -2.44
CA GLY A 123 12.87 8.44 -2.55
C GLY A 123 13.12 9.70 -1.73
N LYS A 124 14.29 9.85 -1.09
CA LYS A 124 14.61 10.98 -0.18
C LYS A 124 13.60 11.17 0.95
N ILE A 125 13.00 10.07 1.42
CA ILE A 125 12.03 10.08 2.51
C ILE A 125 12.79 9.81 3.82
N PRO A 126 12.80 10.76 4.77
CA PRO A 126 13.52 10.55 6.02
C PRO A 126 12.81 9.55 6.96
N PRO A 127 13.55 9.00 7.94
CA PRO A 127 12.98 8.30 9.09
C PRO A 127 11.78 9.01 9.72
N ASN A 128 10.74 8.25 10.07
CA ASN A 128 9.53 8.74 10.74
C ASN A 128 8.80 9.87 9.99
N ALA A 129 8.95 9.94 8.67
CA ALA A 129 8.26 10.94 7.87
C ALA A 129 6.74 10.66 7.80
N THR A 130 5.95 11.68 8.12
CA THR A 130 4.54 11.74 7.71
C THR A 130 4.46 12.19 6.25
N LEU A 131 3.65 11.49 5.46
CA LEU A 131 3.49 11.76 4.04
C LEU A 131 2.11 12.33 3.74
N MET A 132 2.04 13.13 2.70
CA MET A 132 0.80 13.59 2.10
C MET A 132 0.71 13.05 0.68
N PHE A 133 -0.46 12.55 0.30
CA PHE A 133 -0.74 12.12 -1.06
C PHE A 133 -1.96 12.81 -1.63
N GLU A 134 -1.89 13.11 -2.93
CA GLU A 134 -3.03 13.49 -3.75
C GLU A 134 -3.30 12.35 -4.72
N ILE A 135 -4.52 11.80 -4.71
CA ILE A 135 -4.90 10.61 -5.46
C ILE A 135 -6.04 10.97 -6.42
N GLU A 136 -5.96 10.45 -7.65
CA GLU A 136 -7.04 10.49 -8.65
C GLU A 136 -7.22 9.08 -9.23
N LEU A 137 -8.37 8.47 -8.98
CA LEU A 137 -8.69 7.12 -9.44
C LEU A 137 -9.35 7.19 -10.82
N TYR A 138 -8.83 6.44 -11.81
CA TYR A 138 -9.36 6.44 -13.17
C TYR A 138 -10.21 5.20 -13.47
N ALA A 139 -9.80 4.03 -12.98
CA ALA A 139 -10.52 2.78 -13.24
C ALA A 139 -10.47 1.82 -12.06
N VAL A 140 -11.57 1.05 -11.92
CA VAL A 140 -11.69 -0.10 -11.03
C VAL A 140 -12.11 -1.29 -11.87
N THR A 141 -11.22 -2.24 -12.08
CA THR A 141 -11.53 -3.52 -12.73
C THR A 141 -11.38 -4.65 -11.71
N LYS A 142 -12.03 -5.79 -11.97
CA LYS A 142 -11.81 -6.97 -11.11
C LYS A 142 -10.34 -7.36 -11.24
N GLY A 143 -9.66 -7.57 -10.13
CA GLY A 143 -8.27 -7.97 -10.19
C GLY A 143 -8.10 -9.43 -10.62
N PRO A 144 -6.86 -9.80 -11.00
CA PRO A 144 -6.53 -11.12 -11.51
C PRO A 144 -6.61 -12.25 -10.46
N ARG A 145 -6.97 -11.94 -9.19
CA ARG A 145 -7.07 -12.90 -8.08
C ARG A 145 -8.42 -12.89 -7.35
N SER A 146 -9.52 -12.52 -8.02
CA SER A 146 -10.85 -12.62 -7.39
C SER A 146 -11.35 -14.07 -7.35
N ILE A 147 -12.20 -14.44 -6.40
CA ILE A 147 -12.82 -15.78 -6.36
C ILE A 147 -13.63 -16.03 -7.64
N GLU A 148 -14.25 -15.00 -8.21
CA GLU A 148 -14.90 -15.12 -9.51
C GLU A 148 -13.89 -15.44 -10.62
N THR A 149 -12.74 -14.74 -10.64
CA THR A 149 -11.65 -15.03 -11.60
C THR A 149 -11.10 -16.44 -11.40
N PHE A 150 -10.95 -16.92 -10.16
CA PHE A 150 -10.52 -18.29 -9.88
C PHE A 150 -11.44 -19.29 -10.59
N LYS A 151 -12.77 -19.13 -10.41
CA LYS A 151 -13.78 -19.99 -11.03
C LYS A 151 -13.84 -19.87 -12.55
N GLU A 152 -13.45 -18.72 -13.10
CA GLU A 152 -13.36 -18.53 -14.55
C GLU A 152 -12.12 -19.24 -15.14
N ILE A 153 -11.03 -19.36 -14.36
CA ILE A 153 -9.79 -20.03 -14.78
C ILE A 153 -9.87 -21.55 -14.56
N ASP A 154 -10.45 -22.00 -13.43
CA ASP A 154 -10.70 -23.40 -13.07
C ASP A 154 -11.79 -23.99 -13.99
N THR A 155 -11.37 -24.43 -15.17
CA THR A 155 -12.29 -24.85 -16.24
C THR A 155 -12.81 -26.26 -16.04
N ASP A 156 -12.05 -27.11 -15.35
CA ASP A 156 -12.44 -28.49 -15.04
C ASP A 156 -13.13 -28.62 -13.66
N ASN A 157 -13.20 -27.52 -12.90
CA ASN A 157 -13.84 -27.42 -11.58
C ASN A 157 -13.21 -28.34 -10.53
N ASP A 158 -11.92 -28.65 -10.66
CA ASP A 158 -11.20 -29.48 -9.71
C ASP A 158 -10.75 -28.69 -8.45
N ARG A 159 -11.03 -27.38 -8.43
CA ARG A 159 -10.63 -26.43 -7.38
C ARG A 159 -9.13 -26.31 -7.24
N GLN A 160 -8.39 -26.36 -8.34
CA GLN A 160 -6.97 -26.11 -8.41
C GLN A 160 -6.69 -25.41 -9.75
N LEU A 161 -5.67 -24.55 -9.81
CA LEU A 161 -5.28 -23.96 -11.10
C LEU A 161 -4.03 -24.64 -11.61
N SER A 162 -4.16 -25.33 -12.73
CA SER A 162 -3.04 -25.93 -13.45
C SER A 162 -2.27 -24.89 -14.28
N LYS A 163 -1.03 -25.23 -14.67
CA LYS A 163 -0.25 -24.39 -15.60
C LYS A 163 -0.99 -24.11 -16.90
N ALA A 164 -1.70 -25.11 -17.43
CA ALA A 164 -2.41 -25.01 -18.70
C ALA A 164 -3.59 -24.03 -18.62
N GLU A 165 -4.35 -24.05 -17.54
CA GLU A 165 -5.49 -23.13 -17.36
C GLU A 165 -5.04 -21.69 -17.21
N ILE A 166 -3.98 -21.45 -16.44
CA ILE A 166 -3.40 -20.11 -16.29
C ILE A 166 -2.80 -19.63 -17.61
N GLU A 167 -2.12 -20.50 -18.36
CA GLU A 167 -1.60 -20.17 -19.70
C GLU A 167 -2.74 -19.76 -20.65
N LEU A 168 -3.82 -20.55 -20.70
CA LEU A 168 -5.01 -20.26 -21.50
C LEU A 168 -5.70 -18.95 -21.10
N TYR A 169 -5.79 -18.67 -19.81
CA TYR A 169 -6.34 -17.41 -19.30
C TYR A 169 -5.47 -16.22 -19.71
N LEU A 170 -4.16 -16.30 -19.49
CA LEU A 170 -3.21 -15.24 -19.85
C LEU A 170 -3.22 -14.97 -21.35
N GLN A 171 -3.30 -16.02 -22.18
CA GLN A 171 -3.41 -15.87 -23.62
C GLN A 171 -4.67 -15.09 -24.00
N LYS A 172 -5.85 -15.50 -23.49
CA LYS A 172 -7.12 -14.81 -23.74
C LYS A 172 -7.10 -13.37 -23.25
N ASP A 173 -6.45 -13.10 -22.11
CA ASP A 173 -6.37 -11.76 -21.55
C ASP A 173 -5.47 -10.84 -22.40
N PHE A 174 -4.31 -11.35 -22.85
CA PHE A 174 -3.40 -10.59 -23.72
C PHE A 174 -3.98 -10.33 -25.11
N GLU A 175 -4.82 -11.21 -25.64
CA GLU A 175 -5.52 -11.01 -26.92
C GLU A 175 -6.51 -9.84 -26.85
N LYS A 176 -7.09 -9.53 -25.68
CA LYS A 176 -8.00 -8.38 -25.50
C LYS A 176 -7.30 -7.04 -25.68
N ASP A 177 -6.03 -6.95 -25.30
CA ASP A 177 -5.25 -5.71 -25.35
C ASP A 177 -4.76 -5.36 -26.77
N ALA A 178 -4.97 -6.24 -27.76
CA ALA A 178 -4.51 -6.12 -29.16
C ALA A 178 -3.01 -5.80 -29.34
N LYS A 179 -2.20 -5.95 -28.28
CA LYS A 179 -0.75 -5.75 -28.30
C LYS A 179 -0.06 -7.11 -28.34
N PRO A 180 0.63 -7.48 -29.43
CA PRO A 180 1.35 -8.74 -29.49
C PRO A 180 2.48 -8.75 -28.45
N ARG A 181 2.48 -9.77 -27.58
CA ARG A 181 3.56 -10.03 -26.60
C ARG A 181 4.33 -11.27 -27.05
N ASP A 182 5.64 -11.26 -26.86
CA ASP A 182 6.50 -12.40 -27.20
C ASP A 182 6.20 -13.61 -26.30
N LYS A 183 6.28 -14.82 -26.85
CA LYS A 183 6.00 -16.07 -26.12
C LYS A 183 6.95 -16.30 -24.93
N SER A 184 8.18 -15.82 -25.03
CA SER A 184 9.17 -15.83 -23.93
C SER A 184 8.69 -15.02 -22.73
N TYR A 185 8.05 -13.86 -22.98
CA TYR A 185 7.49 -13.03 -21.91
C TYR A 185 6.31 -13.71 -21.22
N GLN A 186 5.43 -14.35 -22.00
CA GLN A 186 4.29 -15.10 -21.45
C GLN A 186 4.75 -16.23 -20.52
N ASN A 187 5.77 -16.99 -20.95
CA ASN A 187 6.37 -18.05 -20.14
C ASN A 187 7.03 -17.49 -18.87
N ALA A 188 7.74 -16.36 -18.95
CA ALA A 188 8.36 -15.73 -17.79
C ALA A 188 7.31 -15.29 -16.75
N VAL A 189 6.18 -14.74 -17.21
CA VAL A 189 5.05 -14.38 -16.34
C VAL A 189 4.44 -15.62 -15.69
N LEU A 190 4.19 -16.68 -16.47
CA LEU A 190 3.63 -17.93 -15.95
C LEU A 190 4.53 -18.55 -14.86
N GLU A 191 5.84 -18.62 -15.10
CA GLU A 191 6.78 -19.18 -14.13
C GLU A 191 6.89 -18.31 -12.87
N ASP A 192 6.84 -16.98 -13.00
CA ASP A 192 6.81 -16.07 -11.84
C ASP A 192 5.52 -16.24 -11.01
N ILE A 193 4.38 -16.49 -11.66
CA ILE A 193 3.11 -16.79 -10.97
C ILE A 193 3.26 -18.05 -10.11
N PHE A 194 3.69 -19.18 -10.69
CA PHE A 194 3.85 -20.42 -9.94
C PHE A 194 4.90 -20.28 -8.84
N LYS A 195 6.06 -19.70 -9.14
CA LYS A 195 7.12 -19.48 -8.14
C LYS A 195 6.65 -18.71 -6.91
N LYS A 196 5.72 -17.75 -7.07
CA LYS A 196 5.23 -16.90 -5.98
C LYS A 196 4.07 -17.51 -5.20
N ASN A 197 3.23 -18.33 -5.83
CA ASN A 197 1.95 -18.76 -5.24
C ASN A 197 1.89 -20.27 -4.97
N ASP A 198 2.59 -21.12 -5.74
CA ASP A 198 2.69 -22.55 -5.48
C ASP A 198 3.65 -22.80 -4.30
N HIS A 199 3.10 -22.63 -3.09
CA HIS A 199 3.86 -22.69 -1.85
C HIS A 199 4.21 -24.12 -1.45
N ASN A 200 3.33 -25.08 -1.76
CA ASN A 200 3.52 -26.49 -1.45
C ASN A 200 4.35 -27.24 -2.53
N ARG A 201 4.57 -26.61 -3.71
CA ARG A 201 5.30 -27.13 -4.87
C ARG A 201 4.67 -28.38 -5.48
N ASP A 202 3.35 -28.48 -5.45
CA ASP A 202 2.62 -29.59 -6.07
C ASP A 202 2.35 -29.36 -7.57
N GLY A 203 2.71 -28.18 -8.11
CA GLY A 203 2.52 -27.84 -9.51
C GLY A 203 1.14 -27.28 -9.83
N PHE A 204 0.32 -27.01 -8.81
CA PHE A 204 -0.99 -26.39 -8.90
C PHE A 204 -1.06 -25.16 -7.99
N ILE A 205 -2.10 -24.34 -8.18
CA ILE A 205 -2.42 -23.25 -7.26
C ILE A 205 -3.81 -23.52 -6.69
N SER A 206 -3.87 -23.97 -5.44
CA SER A 206 -5.14 -24.17 -4.74
C SER A 206 -5.85 -22.83 -4.47
N PRO A 207 -7.15 -22.82 -4.13
CA PRO A 207 -7.86 -21.61 -3.72
C PRO A 207 -7.18 -20.90 -2.55
N LYS A 208 -6.52 -21.65 -1.66
CA LYS A 208 -5.79 -21.11 -0.52
C LYS A 208 -4.50 -20.40 -0.95
N GLU A 209 -3.82 -20.92 -1.95
CA GLU A 209 -2.61 -20.33 -2.54
C GLU A 209 -2.94 -19.17 -3.49
N TYR A 210 -4.10 -19.25 -4.15
CA TYR A 210 -4.64 -18.21 -5.02
C TYR A 210 -5.19 -17.01 -4.23
N ASN A 211 -5.86 -17.28 -3.10
CA ASN A 211 -6.39 -16.23 -2.22
C ASN A 211 -5.33 -15.66 -1.28
N VAL A 212 -5.06 -14.37 -1.50
CA VAL A 212 -4.34 -13.46 -0.59
C VAL A 212 -5.26 -12.98 0.57
N HIS A 213 -6.30 -13.74 0.92
CA HIS A 213 -7.28 -13.40 1.96
C HIS A 213 -7.22 -14.34 3.16
N GLN A 214 -6.03 -14.81 3.53
CA GLN A 214 -5.83 -15.52 4.81
C GLN A 214 -6.09 -14.68 6.08
N HIS A 215 -6.76 -13.53 5.96
CA HIS A 215 -7.35 -12.79 7.07
C HIS A 215 -8.80 -12.37 6.77
N ASP A 216 -9.57 -13.24 6.12
CA ASP A 216 -11.04 -13.20 6.21
C ASP A 216 -11.52 -14.23 7.25
N GLU A 217 -10.87 -14.36 8.41
CA GLU A 217 -11.47 -14.88 9.65
C GLU A 217 -10.82 -14.21 10.88
N LEU A 218 -11.67 -13.52 11.66
CA LEU A 218 -11.52 -12.80 12.95
C LEU A 218 -11.04 -11.34 12.92
#